data_AF-A0A9W6F6L0-F1
#
_entry.id   AF-A0A9W6F6L0-F1
#
_cell.length_a   1.000
_cell.length_b   1.000
_cell.length_c   1.000
_cell.angle_alpha   90.00
_cell.angle_beta   90.00
_cell.angle_gamma   90.00
#
_symmetry.space_group_name_H-M   'P 1'
#
loop_
_entity.id
_entity.type
_entity.pdbx_description
1 polymer ?
#
loop_
_entity_poly.entity_id
_entity_poly.type
_entity_poly.pdbx_seq_one_letter_code
_entity_poly.pdbx_strand_id
1 'polypeptide(L)'
;MATVEDLKNALRENLDRNGKLRKLKAQMRADVFAALNTSTEADQKAMPQLSSENLLINELIREYLIYNQYRGTVSVFIPESGQPPVRPFDRAFMASHLRLPEGPNSTQLPLLYSLVEAAAKGRTQPPQAK
;
A
#
# COMPACT_ATOMS: atom_id res chain seq x y z
N MET A 1 -41.80 -7.76 14.19
CA MET A 1 -41.33 -6.43 14.65
C MET A 1 -39.81 -6.44 14.53
N ALA A 2 -39.21 -5.46 13.84
CA ALA A 2 -37.75 -5.36 13.78
C ALA A 2 -37.21 -5.11 15.19
N THR A 3 -36.27 -5.93 15.64
CA THR A 3 -35.64 -5.80 16.95
C THR A 3 -34.48 -4.81 16.88
N VAL A 4 -34.03 -4.31 18.04
CA VAL A 4 -32.84 -3.45 18.13
C VAL A 4 -31.60 -4.15 17.55
N GLU A 5 -31.52 -5.47 17.67
CA GLU A 5 -30.41 -6.26 17.15
C GLU A 5 -30.44 -6.34 15.61
N ASP A 6 -31.64 -6.44 15.01
CA ASP A 6 -31.80 -6.40 13.55
C ASP A 6 -31.35 -5.05 12.98
N LEU A 7 -31.69 -3.96 13.67
CA LEU A 7 -31.28 -2.61 13.27
C LEU A 7 -29.76 -2.42 13.37
N LYS A 8 -29.14 -2.93 14.45
CA LYS A 8 -27.69 -2.90 14.65
C LYS A 8 -26.96 -3.71 13.58
N ASN A 9 -27.48 -4.89 13.22
CA ASN A 9 -26.92 -5.73 12.18
C ASN A 9 -27.02 -5.07 10.79
N ALA A 10 -28.19 -4.51 10.46
CA ALA A 10 -28.39 -3.77 9.22
C ALA A 10 -27.45 -2.55 9.11
N LEU A 11 -27.27 -1.80 10.20
CA LEU A 11 -26.33 -0.68 10.25
C LEU A 11 -24.88 -1.15 10.07
N ARG A 12 -24.49 -2.25 10.72
CA ARG A 12 -23.14 -2.82 10.61
C ARG A 12 -22.86 -3.27 9.18
N GLU A 13 -23.77 -3.99 8.54
CA GLU A 13 -23.65 -4.39 7.14
C GLU A 13 -23.55 -3.18 6.21
N ASN A 14 -24.37 -2.15 6.42
CA ASN A 14 -24.35 -0.93 5.60
C ASN A 14 -23.00 -0.21 5.72
N LEU A 15 -22.47 -0.06 6.94
CA LEU A 15 -21.18 0.56 7.17
C LEU A 15 -20.01 -0.28 6.60
N ASP A 16 -20.14 -1.60 6.57
CA ASP A 16 -19.14 -2.50 5.99
C ASP A 16 -19.16 -2.45 4.46
N ARG A 17 -20.35 -2.52 3.83
CA ARG A 17 -20.53 -2.36 2.37
C ARG A 17 -20.00 -1.02 1.87
N ASN A 18 -20.20 0.05 2.64
CA ASN A 18 -19.71 1.38 2.31
C ASN A 18 -18.22 1.60 2.68
N GLY A 19 -17.53 0.57 3.19
CA GLY A 19 -16.11 0.62 3.58
C GLY A 19 -15.78 1.49 4.80
N LYS A 20 -16.78 2.19 5.36
CA LYS A 20 -16.63 3.08 6.53
C LYS A 20 -16.23 2.29 7.77
N LEU A 21 -16.83 1.12 7.98
CA LEU A 21 -16.50 0.25 9.11
C LEU A 21 -15.07 -0.28 9.03
N ARG A 22 -14.61 -0.65 7.84
CA ARG A 22 -13.23 -1.10 7.59
C ARG A 22 -12.23 0.02 7.86
N LYS A 23 -12.53 1.25 7.43
CA LYS A 23 -11.72 2.44 7.73
C LYS A 23 -11.65 2.72 9.23
N LEU A 24 -12.79 2.65 9.93
CA LEU A 24 -12.86 2.90 11.38
C LEU A 24 -12.04 1.86 12.16
N LYS A 25 -12.15 0.57 11.80
CA LYS A 25 -11.35 -0.51 12.40
C LYS A 25 -9.86 -0.33 12.15
N ALA A 26 -9.48 0.10 10.94
CA ALA A 26 -8.08 0.36 10.62
C ALA A 26 -7.53 1.55 11.41
N GLN A 27 -8.30 2.63 11.53
CA GLN A 27 -7.93 3.77 12.36
C GLN A 27 -7.76 3.36 13.82
N MET A 28 -8.72 2.62 14.40
CA MET A 28 -8.59 2.10 15.77
C MET A 28 -7.36 1.22 15.94
N ARG A 29 -7.04 0.35 14.96
CA ARG A 29 -5.83 -0.47 15.01
C ARG A 29 -4.57 0.38 14.97
N ALA A 30 -4.55 1.42 14.14
CA ALA A 30 -3.43 2.36 14.07
C ALA A 30 -3.27 3.14 15.38
N ASP A 31 -4.36 3.63 15.97
CA ASP A 31 -4.34 4.37 17.23
C ASP A 31 -3.92 3.47 18.41
N VAL A 32 -4.42 2.23 18.46
CA VAL A 32 -3.99 1.23 19.46
C VAL A 32 -2.52 0.89 19.27
N PHE A 33 -2.07 0.68 18.03
CA PHE A 33 -0.66 0.42 17.74
C PHE A 33 0.22 1.59 18.14
N ALA A 34 -0.18 2.83 17.86
CA ALA A 34 0.53 4.03 18.27
C ALA A 34 0.57 4.19 19.80
N ALA A 35 -0.53 3.89 20.49
CA ALA A 35 -0.59 3.94 21.95
C ALA A 35 0.23 2.84 22.63
N LEU A 36 0.35 1.66 22.01
CA LEU A 36 1.19 0.56 22.47
C LEU A 36 2.66 0.74 22.09
N ASN A 37 2.94 1.37 20.95
CA ASN A 37 4.27 1.76 20.54
C ASN A 37 4.70 3.05 21.25
N THR A 38 4.92 2.95 22.55
CA THR A 38 5.94 3.77 23.22
C THR A 38 7.29 3.30 22.71
N SER A 39 7.66 3.67 21.47
CA SER A 39 8.93 3.27 20.87
C SER A 39 10.07 3.73 21.79
N THR A 40 10.72 2.79 22.44
CA THR A 40 11.97 3.05 23.14
C THR A 40 13.03 3.29 22.06
N GLU A 41 14.04 4.13 22.30
CA GLU A 41 15.13 4.36 21.34
C GLU A 41 15.83 3.05 20.90
N ALA A 42 15.71 1.99 21.71
CA ALA A 42 16.16 0.64 21.39
C ALA A 42 15.37 -0.04 20.24
N ASP A 43 14.06 0.22 20.13
CA ASP A 43 13.21 -0.37 19.09
C ASP A 43 13.45 0.30 17.73
N GLN A 44 13.73 1.61 17.73
CA GLN A 44 14.15 2.34 16.53
C GLN A 44 15.53 1.90 16.02
N LYS A 45 16.43 1.51 16.93
CA LYS A 45 17.76 0.98 16.60
C LYS A 45 17.73 -0.44 16.04
N ALA A 46 16.67 -1.20 16.32
CA ALA A 46 16.46 -2.56 15.82
C ALA A 46 15.80 -2.60 14.43
N MET A 47 15.19 -1.50 13.97
CA MET A 47 14.71 -1.41 12.59
C MET A 47 15.93 -1.36 11.65
N PRO A 48 16.06 -2.32 10.71
CA PRO A 48 17.10 -2.23 9.70
C PRO A 48 16.94 -0.90 8.94
N GLN A 49 18.05 -0.17 8.77
CA GLN A 49 18.03 1.08 8.01
C GLN A 49 17.46 0.80 6.62
N LEU A 50 16.44 1.55 6.20
CA LEU A 50 15.84 1.36 4.90
C LEU A 50 16.89 1.59 3.82
N SER A 51 17.19 0.55 3.06
CA SER A 51 17.95 0.68 1.83
C SER A 51 17.18 1.51 0.80
N SER A 52 17.90 2.05 -0.19
CA SER A 52 17.29 2.73 -1.34
C SER A 52 16.28 1.84 -2.06
N GLU A 53 16.58 0.54 -2.17
CA GLU A 53 15.72 -0.48 -2.76
C GLU A 53 14.44 -0.67 -1.93
N ASN A 54 14.55 -0.73 -0.60
CA ASN A 54 13.39 -0.82 0.28
C ASN A 54 12.49 0.41 0.16
N LEU A 55 13.07 1.62 0.10
CA LEU A 55 12.29 2.86 -0.11
C LEU A 55 11.51 2.80 -1.43
N LEU A 56 12.14 2.34 -2.50
CA LEU A 56 11.49 2.20 -3.81
C LEU A 56 10.36 1.16 -3.78
N ILE A 57 10.62 -0.02 -3.20
CA ILE A 57 9.62 -1.08 -3.07
C ILE A 57 8.42 -0.60 -2.24
N ASN A 58 8.68 0.12 -1.14
CA ASN A 58 7.62 0.66 -0.30
C ASN A 58 6.79 1.73 -1.02
N GLU A 59 7.41 2.58 -1.86
CA GLU A 59 6.65 3.52 -2.70
C GLU A 59 5.79 2.81 -3.75
N LEU A 60 6.30 1.74 -4.37
CA LEU A 60 5.53 0.90 -5.30
C LEU A 60 4.31 0.28 -4.61
N ILE A 61 4.50 -0.27 -3.41
CA ILE A 61 3.43 -0.82 -2.57
C ILE A 61 2.44 0.29 -2.18
N ARG A 62 2.93 1.44 -1.71
CA ARG A 62 2.10 2.60 -1.34
C ARG A 62 1.22 3.04 -2.51
N GLU A 63 1.77 3.18 -3.72
CA GLU A 63 1.02 3.54 -4.92
C GLU A 63 -0.11 2.53 -5.20
N TYR A 64 0.20 1.23 -5.17
CA TYR A 64 -0.78 0.16 -5.37
C TYR A 64 -1.91 0.18 -4.33
N LEU A 65 -1.56 0.35 -3.05
CA LEU A 65 -2.53 0.40 -1.97
C LEU A 65 -3.46 1.62 -2.10
N ILE A 66 -2.92 2.78 -2.48
CA ILE A 66 -3.70 4.01 -2.71
C ILE A 66 -4.65 3.82 -3.90
N TYR A 67 -4.15 3.30 -5.02
CA TYR A 67 -4.95 3.05 -6.22
C TYR A 67 -6.15 2.14 -5.92
N ASN A 68 -5.93 1.03 -5.20
CA ASN A 68 -6.98 0.08 -4.82
C ASN A 68 -7.79 0.48 -3.58
N GLN A 69 -7.67 1.73 -3.11
CA GLN A 69 -8.41 2.28 -1.96
C GLN A 69 -8.19 1.55 -0.63
N TYR A 70 -7.03 0.94 -0.41
CA TYR A 70 -6.64 0.30 0.85
C TYR A 70 -6.12 1.31 1.90
N ARG A 71 -6.86 2.41 2.11
CA ARG A 71 -6.41 3.55 2.93
C ARG A 71 -6.04 3.19 4.37
N GLY A 72 -6.78 2.24 4.96
CA GLY A 72 -6.49 1.75 6.31
C GLY A 72 -5.22 0.92 6.41
N THR A 73 -4.81 0.26 5.32
CA THR A 73 -3.53 -0.45 5.27
C THR A 73 -2.39 0.56 5.12
N VAL A 74 -2.57 1.58 4.27
CA VAL A 74 -1.56 2.66 4.10
C VAL A 74 -1.26 3.36 5.43
N SER A 75 -2.27 3.68 6.24
CA SER A 75 -2.07 4.40 7.51
C SER A 75 -1.22 3.65 8.53
N VAL A 76 -1.16 2.32 8.44
CA VAL A 76 -0.33 1.46 9.31
C VAL A 76 1.00 1.13 8.63
N PHE A 77 0.96 0.84 7.33
CA PHE A 77 2.14 0.48 6.53
C PHE A 77 3.20 1.58 6.52
N ILE A 78 2.82 2.86 6.41
CA ILE A 78 3.80 3.96 6.35
C ILE A 78 4.65 4.04 7.63
N PRO A 79 4.07 4.16 8.83
CA PRO A 79 4.85 4.18 10.06
C PRO A 79 5.57 2.85 10.34
N GLU A 80 4.93 1.70 10.08
CA GLU A 80 5.56 0.38 10.29
C GLU A 80 6.78 0.15 9.42
N SER A 81 6.76 0.63 8.18
CA SER A 81 7.87 0.45 7.24
C SER A 81 8.96 1.49 7.40
N GLY A 82 8.82 2.48 8.29
CA GLY A 82 9.74 3.62 8.36
C GLY A 82 9.73 4.50 7.11
N GLN A 83 8.73 4.35 6.22
CA GLN A 83 8.64 5.12 4.99
C GLN A 83 8.31 6.59 5.29
N PRO A 84 9.00 7.57 4.69
CA PRO A 84 8.66 8.97 4.88
C PRO A 84 7.21 9.28 4.46
N PRO A 85 6.41 10.03 5.26
CA PRO A 85 5.01 10.32 4.93
C PRO A 85 4.90 11.21 3.68
N VAL A 86 5.87 12.08 3.45
CA VAL A 86 6.08 12.79 2.19
C VAL A 86 6.77 11.83 1.22
N ARG A 87 6.26 11.71 -0.01
CA ARG A 87 6.86 10.80 -1.00
C ARG A 87 8.29 11.25 -1.34
N PRO A 88 9.29 10.38 -1.16
CA PRO A 88 10.69 10.72 -1.47
C PRO A 88 10.98 10.70 -2.97
N PHE A 89 10.17 10.00 -3.76
CA PHE A 89 10.30 9.85 -5.20
C PHE A 89 9.02 10.29 -5.90
N ASP A 90 9.17 10.95 -7.04
CA ASP A 90 8.05 11.11 -7.96
C ASP A 90 7.88 9.86 -8.84
N ARG A 91 6.71 9.76 -9.47
CA ARG A 91 6.36 8.60 -10.28
C ARG A 91 7.27 8.46 -11.51
N ALA A 92 7.64 9.57 -12.13
CA ALA A 92 8.51 9.60 -13.31
C ALA A 92 9.91 9.05 -12.99
N PHE A 93 10.48 9.44 -11.85
CA PHE A 93 11.73 8.88 -11.34
C PHE A 93 11.60 7.38 -11.16
N MET A 94 10.56 6.91 -10.44
CA MET A 94 10.35 5.47 -10.22
C MET A 94 10.22 4.69 -11.53
N ALA A 95 9.43 5.17 -12.48
CA ALA A 95 9.25 4.52 -13.78
C ALA A 95 10.56 4.45 -14.58
N SER A 96 11.32 5.56 -14.60
CA SER A 96 12.62 5.61 -15.27
C SER A 96 13.65 4.68 -14.62
N HIS A 97 13.70 4.63 -13.28
CA HIS A 97 14.60 3.79 -12.51
C HIS A 97 14.33 2.30 -12.78
N LEU A 98 13.06 1.93 -12.94
CA LEU A 98 12.59 0.58 -13.27
C LEU A 98 12.60 0.27 -14.77
N ARG A 99 12.98 1.24 -15.63
CA ARG A 99 12.98 1.12 -17.09
C ARG A 99 11.62 0.71 -17.66
N LEU A 100 10.55 1.21 -17.07
CA LEU A 100 9.18 0.93 -17.50
C LEU A 100 8.75 1.96 -18.56
N PRO A 101 8.17 1.53 -19.70
CA PRO A 101 7.65 2.45 -20.69
C PRO A 101 6.37 3.13 -20.16
N GLU A 102 6.37 4.46 -20.08
CA GLU A 102 5.18 5.25 -19.73
C GLU A 102 4.38 5.60 -21.00
N GLY A 103 3.29 4.89 -21.24
CA GLY A 103 2.25 5.24 -22.21
C GLY A 103 0.97 5.80 -21.56
N PRO A 104 0.02 6.33 -22.35
CA PRO A 104 -1.22 6.99 -21.85
C PRO A 104 -2.08 6.11 -20.94
N ASN A 105 -2.12 4.81 -21.21
CA ASN A 105 -2.85 3.83 -20.40
C ASN A 105 -2.06 3.42 -19.14
N SER A 106 -0.74 3.43 -19.21
CA SER A 106 0.12 3.05 -18.08
C SER A 106 0.18 4.13 -17.00
N THR A 107 -0.02 5.41 -17.35
CA THR A 107 -0.06 6.52 -16.39
C THR A 107 -1.27 6.47 -15.45
N GLN A 108 -2.30 5.70 -15.82
CA GLN A 108 -3.51 5.53 -15.00
C GLN A 108 -3.42 4.33 -14.05
N LEU A 109 -2.42 3.47 -14.19
CA LEU A 109 -2.26 2.25 -13.41
C LEU A 109 -1.02 2.34 -12.50
N PRO A 110 -0.98 1.64 -11.35
CA PRO A 110 0.23 1.54 -10.54
C PRO A 110 1.38 0.91 -11.31
N LEU A 111 2.61 1.37 -11.08
CA LEU A 111 3.82 0.83 -11.73
C LEU A 111 4.03 -0.67 -11.44
N LEU A 112 3.53 -1.16 -10.31
CA LEU A 112 3.51 -2.60 -10.02
C LEU A 112 2.75 -3.42 -11.07
N TYR A 113 1.72 -2.86 -11.70
CA TYR A 113 0.96 -3.59 -12.72
C TYR A 113 1.82 -3.73 -13.98
N SER A 114 2.51 -2.66 -14.36
CA SER A 114 3.46 -2.66 -15.48
C SER A 114 4.64 -3.61 -15.23
N LEU A 115 5.13 -3.71 -14.00
CA LEU A 115 6.18 -4.69 -13.64
C LEU A 115 5.71 -6.13 -13.81
N VAL A 116 4.49 -6.46 -13.35
CA VAL A 116 3.93 -7.80 -13.51
C VAL A 116 3.71 -8.14 -14.98
N GLU A 117 3.21 -7.19 -15.76
CA GLU A 117 3.03 -7.35 -17.20
C GLU A 117 4.37 -7.57 -17.92
N ALA A 118 5.39 -6.77 -17.62
CA ALA A 118 6.72 -6.91 -18.18
C ALA A 118 7.36 -8.26 -17.82
N ALA A 119 7.23 -8.71 -16.57
CA ALA A 119 7.70 -10.01 -16.13
C ALA A 119 6.96 -11.17 -16.82
N ALA A 120 5.65 -11.04 -17.04
CA ALA A 120 4.87 -12.03 -17.77
C ALA A 120 5.30 -12.13 -19.24
N LYS A 121 5.49 -10.98 -19.92
CA LYS A 121 5.99 -10.91 -21.31
C LYS A 121 7.38 -11.53 -21.44
N GLY A 122 8.28 -11.25 -20.49
CA GLY A 122 9.62 -11.83 -20.45
C GLY A 122 9.65 -13.36 -20.31
N ARG A 123 8.63 -13.97 -19.69
CA ARG A 123 8.49 -15.45 -19.65
C ARG A 123 7.98 -16.04 -20.96
N THR A 124 7.27 -15.26 -21.76
CA THR A 124 6.67 -15.71 -23.03
C THR A 124 7.57 -15.53 -24.24
N GLN A 125 8.67 -14.78 -24.12
CA GLN A 125 9.66 -14.66 -25.19
C GLN A 125 10.61 -15.86 -25.15
N PRO A 126 10.72 -16.67 -26.23
CA PRO A 126 11.69 -17.75 -26.29
C PRO A 126 13.11 -17.19 -26.14
N PRO A 127 14.06 -17.95 -25.57
CA PRO A 127 15.44 -17.52 -25.48
C PRO A 127 15.93 -17.18 -26.88
N GLN A 128 16.36 -15.94 -27.09
CA GLN A 128 16.97 -15.52 -28.35
C GLN A 128 18.24 -16.36 -28.53
N ALA A 129 18.19 -17.28 -29.49
CA ALA A 129 19.36 -18.04 -29.92
C ALA A 129 20.41 -17.04 -30.44
N LYS A 130 21.60 -17.08 -29.86
CA LYS A 130 22.78 -16.40 -30.38
C LYS A 130 23.25 -17.06 -31.67
#